data_AF-A0A7S4Q748-F1
#
_entry.id   AF-A0A7S4Q748-F1
#
_cell.length_a   1.000
_cell.length_b   1.000
_cell.length_c   1.000
_cell.angle_alpha   90.00
_cell.angle_beta   90.00
_cell.angle_gamma   90.00
#
_symmetry.space_group_name_H-M   'P 1'
#
loop_
_entity.id
_entity.type
_entity.pdbx_description
1 polymer ?
#
loop_
_entity_poly.entity_id
_entity_poly.type
_entity_poly.pdbx_seq_one_letter_code
_entity_poly.pdbx_strand_id
1 'polypeptide(L)'
;GACVVRARLGPRRWSAASAASCRRMSLRDVEEAPEPPQVEKGFGPAVIIGNGRMGEAVRRMGIGKDVVVRRGEPFPADAPPGPIYVCTGGNALKDVIAMTPPERWEDFVFVQNGALLPFLERELPGLPVTILLVYFTLASRGDAPADGKSDMDPEGLSAVNAFGKWAREVDWRLSTSNLAVRVLSEPTFTQAYCERNLWAAAYMLVGVLHGSCTVGEVEADHRAEVDRMVCELATATTAFYPEVRWDRGLTCERLASYARSVAHFPTALEEFEWRNGAFYELSSRAQAVGRLDPCPLHTEALRKVGAVSADAAEPKKAKQARGVQDIQSFLLGT
;
A
#
# COMPACT_ATOMS: atom_id res chain seq x y z
N GLY A 1 21.74 11.47 -51.70
CA GLY A 1 23.02 12.15 -51.48
C GLY A 1 23.33 12.11 -50.01
N ALA A 2 24.33 11.32 -49.63
CA ALA A 2 24.83 11.20 -48.27
C ALA A 2 25.73 12.38 -47.91
N CYS A 3 25.79 12.77 -46.63
CA CYS A 3 27.09 13.05 -46.00
C CYS A 3 26.98 13.04 -44.47
N VAL A 4 27.81 12.19 -43.86
CA VAL A 4 28.12 12.06 -42.44
C VAL A 4 29.29 13.00 -42.13
N VAL A 5 29.27 13.73 -41.02
CA VAL A 5 30.50 14.27 -40.41
C VAL A 5 30.48 14.07 -38.89
N ARG A 6 31.34 13.16 -38.42
CA ARG A 6 31.84 13.07 -37.05
C ARG A 6 33.03 14.02 -36.90
N ALA A 7 33.12 14.75 -35.79
CA ALA A 7 34.35 15.43 -35.37
C ALA A 7 34.81 14.87 -34.00
N ARG A 8 36.04 14.34 -33.97
CA ARG A 8 36.78 13.88 -32.79
C ARG A 8 37.44 15.07 -32.10
N LEU A 9 37.41 15.13 -30.78
CA LEU A 9 38.28 16.00 -29.97
C LEU A 9 39.35 15.14 -29.29
N GLY A 10 40.61 15.46 -29.57
CA GLY A 10 41.80 14.87 -28.94
C GLY A 10 42.20 15.56 -27.63
N PRO A 11 43.16 14.99 -26.88
CA PRO A 11 43.34 15.28 -25.45
C PRO A 11 44.25 16.48 -25.19
N ARG A 12 43.88 17.33 -24.23
CA ARG A 12 44.75 18.41 -23.71
C ARG A 12 45.56 17.92 -22.50
N ARG A 13 46.88 17.96 -22.65
CA ARG A 13 47.89 17.80 -21.60
C ARG A 13 47.76 18.90 -20.55
N TRP A 14 47.86 18.52 -19.28
CA TRP A 14 48.04 19.45 -18.15
C TRP A 14 49.53 19.53 -17.80
N SER A 15 50.08 20.74 -17.75
CA SER A 15 51.45 21.01 -17.28
C SER A 15 51.46 21.22 -15.77
N ALA A 16 52.33 20.51 -15.08
CA ALA A 16 52.63 20.67 -13.67
C ALA A 16 53.60 21.86 -13.45
N ALA A 17 53.22 22.78 -12.56
CA ALA A 17 54.16 23.62 -11.81
C ALA A 17 53.44 24.36 -10.68
N SER A 18 53.54 23.83 -9.46
CA SER A 18 53.87 24.59 -8.24
C SER A 18 53.62 23.68 -7.04
N ALA A 19 54.65 22.89 -6.72
CA ALA A 19 54.75 22.15 -5.48
C ALA A 19 55.44 23.05 -4.46
N ALA A 20 54.74 23.46 -3.40
CA ALA A 20 55.33 23.82 -2.11
C ALA A 20 54.23 24.15 -1.07
N SER A 21 53.72 23.13 -0.37
CA SER A 21 53.43 23.20 1.07
C SER A 21 53.00 21.81 1.52
N CYS A 22 53.99 20.98 1.82
CA CYS A 22 53.80 19.65 2.37
C CYS A 22 53.50 19.80 3.87
N ARG A 23 52.23 19.97 4.25
CA ARG A 23 51.76 19.64 5.60
C ARG A 23 51.33 18.18 5.58
N ARG A 24 52.06 17.38 6.34
CA ARG A 24 51.80 15.96 6.59
C ARG A 24 50.44 15.85 7.29
N MET A 25 49.37 15.59 6.55
CA MET A 25 48.08 15.25 7.14
C MET A 25 48.24 13.90 7.85
N SER A 26 48.01 13.93 9.16
CA SER A 26 47.94 12.77 10.02
C SER A 26 46.90 11.79 9.48
N LEU A 27 47.26 10.51 9.38
CA LEU A 27 46.36 9.37 9.13
C LEU A 27 45.48 9.08 10.37
N ARG A 28 44.79 10.09 10.88
CA ARG A 28 43.72 9.95 11.86
C ARG A 28 42.61 10.86 11.38
N ASP A 29 41.39 10.33 11.38
CA ASP A 29 40.17 10.91 10.81
C ASP A 29 39.84 10.38 9.40
N VAL A 30 39.96 9.07 9.21
CA VAL A 30 38.94 8.35 8.42
C VAL A 30 37.76 8.24 9.38
N GLU A 31 36.71 9.03 9.15
CA GLU A 31 35.44 8.86 9.82
C GLU A 31 34.97 7.42 9.52
N GLU A 32 35.08 6.57 10.52
CA GLU A 32 34.65 5.19 10.47
C GLU A 32 33.15 5.22 10.16
N ALA A 33 32.76 4.64 9.01
CA ALA A 33 31.35 4.50 8.67
C ALA A 33 30.66 3.84 9.87
N PRO A 34 29.50 4.35 10.32
CA PRO A 34 28.83 3.80 11.50
C PRO A 34 28.67 2.29 11.29
N GLU A 35 29.12 1.51 12.28
CA GLU A 35 28.93 0.07 12.26
C GLU A 35 27.45 -0.23 11.94
N PRO A 36 27.16 -1.24 11.08
CA PRO A 36 25.79 -1.66 10.85
C PRO A 36 25.14 -1.93 12.21
N PRO A 37 23.91 -1.45 12.45
CA PRO A 37 23.27 -1.56 13.75
C PRO A 37 23.34 -3.02 14.20
N GLN A 38 23.91 -3.22 15.39
CA GLN A 38 23.98 -4.56 15.97
C GLN A 38 22.56 -5.10 16.05
N VAL A 39 22.35 -6.32 15.55
CA VAL A 39 21.04 -6.99 15.57
C VAL A 39 20.53 -6.95 17.01
N GLU A 40 19.49 -6.13 17.24
CA GLU A 40 18.87 -6.00 18.56
C GLU A 40 18.53 -7.38 19.10
N LYS A 41 18.58 -7.54 20.43
CA LYS A 41 17.89 -8.66 21.09
C LYS A 41 16.50 -8.76 20.45
N GLY A 42 16.19 -9.89 19.82
CA GLY A 42 15.00 -10.05 18.98
C GLY A 42 13.74 -9.52 19.65
N PHE A 43 12.83 -8.97 18.84
CA PHE A 43 11.59 -8.38 19.33
C PHE A 43 10.78 -9.38 20.17
N GLY A 44 10.05 -8.84 21.15
CA GLY A 44 9.19 -9.63 22.03
C GLY A 44 7.97 -10.24 21.31
N PRO A 45 7.14 -11.00 22.04
CA PRO A 45 5.93 -11.59 21.46
C PRO A 45 4.93 -10.52 20.98
N ALA A 46 4.22 -10.84 19.90
CA ALA A 46 3.14 -10.02 19.38
C ALA A 46 1.76 -10.50 19.85
N VAL A 47 0.77 -9.62 19.75
CA VAL A 47 -0.65 -10.02 19.73
C VAL A 47 -1.12 -10.09 18.28
N ILE A 48 -1.73 -11.21 17.87
CA ILE A 48 -2.24 -11.45 16.53
C ILE A 48 -3.76 -11.52 16.58
N ILE A 49 -4.43 -10.49 16.08
CA ILE A 49 -5.89 -10.41 16.05
C ILE A 49 -6.38 -10.99 14.72
N GLY A 50 -7.05 -12.14 14.78
CA GLY A 50 -7.55 -12.88 13.63
C GLY A 50 -6.68 -14.08 13.26
N ASN A 51 -7.25 -15.29 13.36
CA ASN A 51 -6.57 -16.56 13.07
C ASN A 51 -6.83 -17.08 11.64
N GLY A 52 -6.87 -16.16 10.67
CA GLY A 52 -7.01 -16.49 9.25
C GLY A 52 -5.69 -16.94 8.61
N ARG A 53 -5.64 -17.00 7.27
CA ARG A 53 -4.40 -17.29 6.52
C ARG A 53 -3.28 -16.32 6.91
N MET A 54 -3.57 -15.02 6.87
CA MET A 54 -2.60 -13.97 7.20
C MET A 54 -2.12 -14.04 8.66
N GLY A 55 -3.05 -14.13 9.62
CA GLY A 55 -2.67 -14.19 11.03
C GLY A 55 -1.85 -15.42 11.41
N GLU A 56 -2.17 -16.58 10.83
CA GLU A 56 -1.35 -17.78 11.03
C GLU A 56 0.04 -17.63 10.41
N ALA A 57 0.15 -16.99 9.23
CA ALA A 57 1.44 -16.70 8.62
C ALA A 57 2.28 -15.77 9.51
N VAL A 58 1.74 -14.61 9.91
CA VAL A 58 2.44 -13.63 10.76
C VAL A 58 2.88 -14.25 12.10
N ARG A 59 2.03 -15.08 12.71
CA ARG A 59 2.34 -15.81 13.94
C ARG A 59 3.54 -16.76 13.78
N ARG A 60 3.65 -17.42 12.63
CA ARG A 60 4.77 -18.33 12.32
C ARG A 60 6.07 -17.61 12.02
N MET A 61 5.98 -16.39 11.48
CA MET A 61 7.15 -15.52 11.29
C MET A 61 7.71 -14.99 12.63
N GLY A 62 6.94 -15.10 13.72
CA GLY A 62 7.36 -14.65 15.04
C GLY A 62 8.26 -15.62 15.79
N ILE A 63 8.53 -15.29 17.05
CA ILE A 63 9.39 -16.08 17.95
C ILE A 63 8.70 -17.31 18.58
N GLY A 64 7.52 -17.69 18.10
CA GLY A 64 6.73 -18.82 18.63
C GLY A 64 6.03 -18.56 19.97
N LYS A 65 6.00 -17.31 20.46
CA LYS A 65 5.35 -16.91 21.72
C LYS A 65 4.16 -15.95 21.55
N ASP A 66 3.78 -15.67 20.30
CA ASP A 66 2.72 -14.73 19.98
C ASP A 66 1.36 -15.20 20.52
N VAL A 67 0.54 -14.26 20.98
CA VAL A 67 -0.81 -14.50 21.48
C VAL A 67 -1.82 -14.29 20.36
N VAL A 68 -2.66 -15.30 20.08
CA VAL A 68 -3.69 -15.20 19.03
C VAL A 68 -5.03 -14.88 19.65
N VAL A 69 -5.67 -13.80 19.19
CA VAL A 69 -7.02 -13.38 19.57
C VAL A 69 -7.97 -13.73 18.44
N ARG A 70 -8.98 -14.54 18.71
CA ARG A 70 -10.02 -14.93 17.74
C ARG A 70 -11.23 -14.00 17.81
N ARG A 71 -12.12 -14.16 16.82
CA ARG A 71 -13.37 -13.41 16.78
C ARG A 71 -14.20 -13.66 18.05
N GLY A 72 -14.60 -12.59 18.71
CA GLY A 72 -15.42 -12.64 19.93
C GLY A 72 -14.64 -12.86 21.22
N GLU A 73 -13.33 -13.13 21.14
CA GLU A 73 -12.47 -13.13 22.33
C GLU A 73 -12.13 -11.68 22.72
N PRO A 74 -12.09 -11.34 24.02
CA PRO A 74 -11.66 -10.02 24.46
C PRO A 74 -10.16 -9.84 24.24
N PHE A 75 -9.70 -8.58 24.25
CA PHE A 75 -8.27 -8.31 24.28
C PHE A 75 -7.65 -8.88 25.57
N PRO A 76 -6.53 -9.63 25.50
CA PRO A 76 -5.96 -10.29 26.68
C PRO A 76 -5.49 -9.30 27.74
N ALA A 77 -5.88 -9.50 29.00
CA ALA A 77 -5.50 -8.63 30.12
C ALA A 77 -3.99 -8.71 30.43
N ASP A 78 -3.37 -9.85 30.15
CA ASP A 78 -1.95 -10.14 30.30
C ASP A 78 -1.21 -10.09 28.95
N ALA A 79 -1.74 -9.35 27.97
CA ALA A 79 -1.14 -9.22 26.66
C ALA A 79 0.32 -8.73 26.76
N PRO A 80 1.26 -9.36 26.03
CA PRO A 80 2.65 -8.95 26.04
C PRO A 80 2.79 -7.48 25.58
N PRO A 81 3.81 -6.76 26.09
CA PRO A 81 4.22 -5.51 25.47
C PRO A 81 4.78 -5.85 24.08
N GLY A 82 4.32 -5.15 23.05
CA GLY A 82 4.67 -5.51 21.68
C GLY A 82 3.64 -5.07 20.65
N PRO A 83 3.91 -5.38 19.37
CA PRO A 83 3.02 -5.06 18.26
C PRO A 83 1.73 -5.86 18.33
N ILE A 84 0.66 -5.25 17.82
CA ILE A 84 -0.67 -5.83 17.68
C ILE A 84 -0.97 -5.95 16.19
N TYR A 85 -0.72 -7.11 15.61
CA TYR A 85 -1.03 -7.38 14.22
C TYR A 85 -2.53 -7.58 14.03
N VAL A 86 -3.15 -6.69 13.26
CA VAL A 86 -4.56 -6.77 12.92
C VAL A 86 -4.71 -7.54 11.62
N CYS A 87 -4.98 -8.84 11.68
CA CYS A 87 -5.08 -9.74 10.54
C CYS A 87 -6.52 -10.12 10.17
N THR A 88 -7.51 -9.32 10.61
CA THR A 88 -8.91 -9.43 10.20
C THR A 88 -9.17 -8.73 8.87
N GLY A 89 -10.31 -9.00 8.24
CA GLY A 89 -10.78 -8.21 7.10
C GLY A 89 -11.17 -6.79 7.53
N GLY A 90 -11.23 -5.86 6.56
CA GLY A 90 -11.48 -4.44 6.82
C GLY A 90 -12.75 -4.16 7.64
N ASN A 91 -13.83 -4.91 7.42
CA ASN A 91 -15.11 -4.67 8.10
C ASN A 91 -15.08 -4.90 9.62
N ALA A 92 -14.04 -5.56 10.14
CA ALA A 92 -13.88 -5.79 11.58
C ALA A 92 -13.01 -4.74 12.27
N LEU A 93 -12.40 -3.80 11.54
CA LEU A 93 -11.41 -2.88 12.13
C LEU A 93 -11.96 -2.02 13.26
N LYS A 94 -13.22 -1.56 13.16
CA LYS A 94 -13.87 -0.78 14.24
C LYS A 94 -14.01 -1.60 15.52
N ASP A 95 -14.44 -2.84 15.40
CA ASP A 95 -14.61 -3.74 16.55
C ASP A 95 -13.24 -4.05 17.18
N VAL A 96 -12.20 -4.22 16.36
CA VAL A 96 -10.83 -4.42 16.83
C VAL A 96 -10.31 -3.21 17.62
N ILE A 97 -10.54 -1.99 17.11
CA ILE A 97 -10.17 -0.76 17.83
C ILE A 97 -10.95 -0.66 19.14
N ALA A 98 -12.26 -0.89 19.11
CA ALA A 98 -13.14 -0.76 20.28
C ALA A 98 -12.82 -1.78 21.39
N MET A 99 -12.41 -3.00 21.04
CA MET A 99 -12.05 -4.02 22.04
C MET A 99 -10.62 -3.87 22.59
N THR A 100 -9.77 -3.10 21.92
CA THR A 100 -8.37 -2.91 22.31
C THR A 100 -8.24 -1.70 23.25
N PRO A 101 -7.54 -1.82 24.38
CA PRO A 101 -7.34 -0.69 25.30
C PRO A 101 -6.71 0.53 24.58
N PRO A 102 -7.23 1.76 24.79
CA PRO A 102 -6.76 2.95 24.06
C PRO A 102 -5.25 3.22 24.17
N GLU A 103 -4.65 2.91 25.32
CA GLU A 103 -3.21 3.02 25.55
C GLU A 103 -2.36 2.09 24.68
N ARG A 104 -2.99 1.10 24.02
CA ARG A 104 -2.35 0.16 23.11
C ARG A 104 -2.59 0.50 21.64
N TRP A 105 -3.35 1.54 21.30
CA TRP A 105 -3.69 1.83 19.90
C TRP A 105 -2.49 2.20 19.03
N GLU A 106 -1.45 2.81 19.59
CA GLU A 106 -0.18 3.04 18.87
C GLU A 106 0.58 1.74 18.55
N ASP A 107 0.19 0.61 19.16
CA ASP A 107 0.81 -0.68 18.90
C ASP A 107 0.23 -1.42 17.69
N PHE A 108 -0.80 -0.89 17.04
CA PHE A 108 -1.39 -1.55 15.89
C PHE A 108 -0.41 -1.64 14.71
N VAL A 109 -0.39 -2.83 14.11
CA VAL A 109 0.19 -3.14 12.81
C VAL A 109 -0.95 -3.59 11.89
N PHE A 110 -1.38 -2.71 11.00
CA PHE A 110 -2.44 -2.99 10.03
C PHE A 110 -1.86 -3.66 8.78
N VAL A 111 -2.50 -4.74 8.31
CA VAL A 111 -2.06 -5.51 7.13
C VAL A 111 -3.13 -5.56 6.02
N GLN A 112 -4.17 -4.74 6.15
CA GLN A 112 -5.34 -4.76 5.28
C GLN A 112 -4.98 -4.41 3.83
N ASN A 113 -5.78 -4.94 2.90
CA ASN A 113 -5.83 -4.45 1.53
C ASN A 113 -6.82 -3.28 1.45
N GLY A 114 -6.71 -2.45 0.41
CA GLY A 114 -7.68 -1.40 0.13
C GLY A 114 -7.39 -0.06 0.83
N ALA A 115 -8.41 0.80 0.82
CA ALA A 115 -8.40 2.19 1.24
C ALA A 115 -8.34 2.37 2.76
N LEU A 116 -7.23 1.97 3.37
CA LEU A 116 -6.99 2.03 4.81
C LEU A 116 -6.70 3.44 5.34
N LEU A 117 -5.94 4.28 4.62
CA LEU A 117 -5.50 5.58 5.15
C LEU A 117 -6.67 6.51 5.55
N PRO A 118 -7.73 6.70 4.74
CA PRO A 118 -8.87 7.53 5.14
C PRO A 118 -9.62 6.99 6.36
N PHE A 119 -9.61 5.66 6.57
CA PHE A 119 -10.19 5.05 7.77
C PHE A 119 -9.34 5.38 9.00
N LEU A 120 -8.02 5.22 8.92
CA LEU A 120 -7.12 5.48 10.05
C LEU A 120 -7.10 6.95 10.45
N GLU A 121 -7.13 7.87 9.48
CA GLU A 121 -7.22 9.31 9.75
C GLU A 121 -8.47 9.66 10.59
N ARG A 122 -9.59 8.98 10.34
CA ARG A 122 -10.84 9.20 11.07
C ARG A 122 -10.86 8.53 12.44
N GLU A 123 -10.43 7.27 12.52
CA GLU A 123 -10.61 6.46 13.74
C GLU A 123 -9.41 6.56 14.70
N LEU A 124 -8.20 6.83 14.20
CA LEU A 124 -6.95 6.88 14.97
C LEU A 124 -6.11 8.13 14.59
N PRO A 125 -6.67 9.34 14.66
CA PRO A 125 -6.02 10.55 14.17
C PRO A 125 -4.69 10.83 14.89
N GLY A 126 -3.62 11.03 14.11
CA GLY A 126 -2.31 11.44 14.61
C GLY A 126 -1.50 10.36 15.33
N LEU A 127 -2.00 9.13 15.44
CA LEU A 127 -1.25 8.04 16.06
C LEU A 127 -0.18 7.47 15.10
N PRO A 128 1.01 7.10 15.61
CA PRO A 128 2.09 6.52 14.81
C PRO A 128 1.85 5.02 14.54
N VAL A 129 0.67 4.68 14.04
CA VAL A 129 0.31 3.29 13.73
C VAL A 129 1.18 2.74 12.60
N THR A 130 1.46 1.45 12.66
CA THR A 130 2.27 0.77 11.64
C THR A 130 1.35 0.18 10.58
N ILE A 131 1.71 0.34 9.31
CA ILE A 131 0.94 -0.12 8.16
C ILE A 131 1.88 -0.93 7.28
N LEU A 132 1.54 -2.21 7.11
CA LEU A 132 2.24 -3.14 6.23
C LEU A 132 1.43 -3.34 4.94
N LEU A 133 2.02 -2.92 3.83
CA LEU A 133 1.59 -3.24 2.48
C LEU A 133 2.15 -4.62 2.10
N VAL A 134 1.27 -5.61 2.03
CA VAL A 134 1.66 -6.99 1.71
C VAL A 134 1.65 -7.22 0.20
N TYR A 135 2.76 -7.75 -0.33
CA TYR A 135 2.90 -8.24 -1.71
C TYR A 135 3.31 -9.71 -1.80
N PHE A 136 3.50 -10.41 -0.67
CA PHE A 136 3.65 -11.86 -0.69
C PHE A 136 2.28 -12.55 -0.78
N THR A 137 2.29 -13.79 -1.24
CA THR A 137 1.08 -14.59 -1.44
C THR A 137 1.01 -15.75 -0.47
N LEU A 138 -0.23 -16.13 -0.12
CA LEU A 138 -0.54 -17.27 0.76
C LEU A 138 -1.52 -18.19 0.03
N ALA A 139 -0.99 -19.22 -0.63
CA ALA A 139 -1.79 -20.16 -1.42
C ALA A 139 -2.86 -20.84 -0.55
N SER A 140 -2.43 -21.51 0.52
CA SER A 140 -3.32 -22.13 1.50
C SER A 140 -2.95 -21.75 2.94
N ARG A 141 -3.85 -22.08 3.88
CA ARG A 141 -3.59 -21.87 5.31
C ARG A 141 -2.42 -22.77 5.74
N GLY A 142 -1.38 -22.13 6.27
CA GLY A 142 -0.21 -22.83 6.75
C GLY A 142 0.86 -23.10 5.69
N ASP A 143 0.68 -22.61 4.46
CA ASP A 143 1.78 -22.55 3.52
C ASP A 143 2.78 -21.46 3.95
N ALA A 144 4.04 -21.66 3.58
CA ALA A 144 5.02 -20.59 3.65
C ALA A 144 4.60 -19.50 2.64
N PRO A 145 4.68 -18.21 3.01
CA PRO A 145 4.40 -17.15 2.07
C PRO A 145 5.41 -17.14 0.93
N ALA A 146 4.93 -16.92 -0.29
CA ALA A 146 5.77 -16.74 -1.46
C ALA A 146 5.90 -15.25 -1.77
N ASP A 147 7.13 -14.75 -1.80
CA ASP A 147 7.41 -13.33 -2.03
C ASP A 147 6.94 -12.86 -3.42
N GLY A 148 6.38 -11.66 -3.48
CA GLY A 148 5.84 -11.04 -4.70
C GLY A 148 6.88 -10.35 -5.56
N LYS A 149 8.12 -10.83 -5.56
CA LYS A 149 9.22 -10.30 -6.39
C LYS A 149 8.84 -10.36 -7.86
N SER A 150 9.24 -9.34 -8.62
CA SER A 150 8.99 -9.25 -10.05
C SER A 150 10.25 -8.80 -10.79
N ASP A 151 10.22 -8.81 -12.13
CA ASP A 151 11.34 -8.39 -12.98
C ASP A 151 11.70 -6.91 -12.77
N MET A 152 10.71 -6.05 -12.54
CA MET A 152 10.93 -4.63 -12.23
C MET A 152 11.29 -4.35 -10.77
N ASP A 153 10.97 -5.28 -9.87
CA ASP A 153 11.19 -5.14 -8.42
C ASP A 153 11.74 -6.46 -7.83
N PRO A 154 13.00 -6.83 -8.16
CA PRO A 154 13.62 -8.08 -7.69
C PRO A 154 13.89 -8.07 -6.17
N GLU A 155 13.97 -6.87 -5.58
CA GLU A 155 14.09 -6.65 -4.14
C GLU A 155 12.73 -6.70 -3.42
N GLY A 156 11.62 -6.94 -4.13
CA GLY A 156 10.28 -7.08 -3.57
C GLY A 156 9.52 -5.75 -3.39
N LEU A 157 8.19 -5.88 -3.29
CA LEU A 157 7.25 -4.77 -3.22
C LEU A 157 6.60 -4.56 -1.85
N SER A 158 6.68 -5.54 -0.94
CA SER A 158 6.11 -5.37 0.39
C SER A 158 6.77 -4.19 1.08
N ALA A 159 5.99 -3.38 1.79
CA ALA A 159 6.50 -2.15 2.38
C ALA A 159 5.83 -1.83 3.71
N VAL A 160 6.57 -1.23 4.62
CA VAL A 160 6.07 -0.72 5.90
C VAL A 160 6.39 0.77 6.03
N ASN A 161 5.47 1.55 6.60
CA ASN A 161 5.67 2.98 6.81
C ASN A 161 6.77 3.24 7.85
N ALA A 162 7.76 4.06 7.52
CA ALA A 162 8.90 4.36 8.38
C ALA A 162 8.52 5.09 9.69
N PHE A 163 7.37 5.78 9.70
CA PHE A 163 6.86 6.50 10.88
C PHE A 163 6.06 5.62 11.84
N GLY A 164 5.76 4.37 11.46
CA GLY A 164 5.05 3.43 12.32
C GLY A 164 5.92 2.98 13.49
N LYS A 165 5.35 2.96 14.71
CA LYS A 165 6.02 2.55 15.95
C LYS A 165 6.77 1.20 15.83
N TRP A 166 6.19 0.26 15.09
CA TRP A 166 6.67 -1.12 14.96
C TRP A 166 7.28 -1.43 13.59
N ALA A 167 7.63 -0.41 12.80
CA ALA A 167 8.18 -0.61 11.46
C ALA A 167 9.43 -1.51 11.42
N ARG A 168 10.34 -1.35 12.40
CA ARG A 168 11.53 -2.21 12.53
C ARG A 168 11.21 -3.64 12.93
N GLU A 169 10.15 -3.85 13.71
CA GLU A 169 9.73 -5.20 14.09
C GLU A 169 9.12 -5.93 12.89
N VAL A 170 8.32 -5.23 12.07
CA VAL A 170 7.81 -5.74 10.81
C VAL A 170 8.95 -6.09 9.86
N ASP A 171 9.93 -5.20 9.70
CA ASP A 171 11.12 -5.42 8.88
C ASP A 171 11.88 -6.70 9.31
N TRP A 172 12.17 -6.81 10.61
CA TRP A 172 12.82 -7.97 11.20
C TRP A 172 11.99 -9.26 11.01
N ARG A 173 10.68 -9.21 11.25
CA ARG A 173 9.79 -10.38 11.17
C ARG A 173 9.70 -10.94 9.76
N LEU A 174 9.57 -10.07 8.75
CA LEU A 174 9.51 -10.50 7.35
C LEU A 174 10.89 -10.96 6.84
N SER A 175 11.95 -10.21 7.12
CA SER A 175 13.30 -10.54 6.64
C SER A 175 13.83 -11.85 7.23
N THR A 176 13.61 -12.13 8.51
CA THR A 176 13.96 -13.42 9.14
C THR A 176 13.14 -14.60 8.61
N SER A 177 12.02 -14.30 7.95
CA SER A 177 11.18 -15.27 7.24
C SER A 177 11.47 -15.32 5.73
N ASN A 178 12.60 -14.75 5.29
CA ASN A 178 13.04 -14.70 3.90
C ASN A 178 12.03 -14.01 2.96
N LEU A 179 11.29 -13.03 3.48
CA LEU A 179 10.42 -12.15 2.71
C LEU A 179 11.07 -10.77 2.59
N ALA A 180 11.05 -10.23 1.37
CA ALA A 180 11.39 -8.84 1.15
C ALA A 180 10.38 -7.91 1.82
N VAL A 181 10.91 -6.82 2.36
CA VAL A 181 10.13 -5.70 2.88
C VAL A 181 10.96 -4.44 2.81
N ARG A 182 10.31 -3.33 2.51
CA ARG A 182 10.94 -2.01 2.42
C ARG A 182 10.37 -1.10 3.49
N VAL A 183 11.24 -0.50 4.30
CA VAL A 183 10.84 0.57 5.22
C VAL A 183 10.84 1.89 4.44
N LEU A 184 9.66 2.50 4.24
CA LEU A 184 9.49 3.65 3.36
C LEU A 184 9.05 4.90 4.13
N SER A 185 9.75 6.01 3.90
CA SER A 185 9.31 7.34 4.34
C SER A 185 8.30 7.95 3.35
N GLU A 186 7.61 9.00 3.78
CA GLU A 186 6.81 9.81 2.87
C GLU A 186 7.70 10.60 1.90
N PRO A 187 7.22 10.90 0.67
CA PRO A 187 5.92 10.50 0.09
C PRO A 187 5.93 9.08 -0.54
N THR A 188 7.06 8.37 -0.46
CA THR A 188 7.25 7.09 -1.15
C THR A 188 6.36 5.97 -0.61
N PHE A 189 6.08 5.97 0.70
CA PHE A 189 5.12 5.04 1.29
C PHE A 189 3.70 5.26 0.73
N THR A 190 3.23 6.51 0.72
CA THR A 190 1.92 6.85 0.15
C THR A 190 1.83 6.48 -1.33
N GLN A 191 2.90 6.69 -2.11
CA GLN A 191 2.94 6.23 -3.50
C GLN A 191 2.76 4.71 -3.62
N ALA A 192 3.50 3.92 -2.83
CA ALA A 192 3.36 2.45 -2.83
C ALA A 192 1.97 1.98 -2.39
N TYR A 193 1.37 2.66 -1.40
CA TYR A 193 0.00 2.42 -0.95
C TYR A 193 -1.01 2.67 -2.07
N CYS A 194 -0.90 3.78 -2.78
CA CYS A 194 -1.78 4.09 -3.89
C CYS A 194 -1.59 3.10 -5.04
N GLU A 195 -0.35 2.79 -5.44
CA GLU A 195 -0.04 1.78 -6.49
C GLU A 195 -0.70 0.42 -6.18
N ARG A 196 -0.60 -0.05 -4.93
CA ARG A 196 -1.26 -1.30 -4.49
C ARG A 196 -2.77 -1.26 -4.66
N ASN A 197 -3.40 -0.14 -4.30
CA ASN A 197 -4.85 0.02 -4.41
C ASN A 197 -5.32 0.14 -5.86
N LEU A 198 -4.56 0.84 -6.71
CA LEU A 198 -4.81 0.92 -8.14
C LEU A 198 -4.75 -0.46 -8.79
N TRP A 199 -3.71 -1.25 -8.47
CA TRP A 199 -3.56 -2.61 -8.96
C TRP A 199 -4.74 -3.49 -8.56
N ALA A 200 -5.08 -3.50 -7.27
CA ALA A 200 -6.13 -4.34 -6.72
C ALA A 200 -7.51 -3.96 -7.26
N ALA A 201 -7.78 -2.69 -7.53
CA ALA A 201 -9.03 -2.25 -8.15
C ALA A 201 -9.08 -2.65 -9.63
N ALA A 202 -8.05 -2.29 -10.41
CA ALA A 202 -8.06 -2.43 -11.85
C ALA A 202 -7.96 -3.89 -12.33
N TYR A 203 -6.95 -4.64 -11.88
CA TYR A 203 -6.76 -6.02 -12.35
C TYR A 203 -7.93 -6.92 -11.97
N MET A 204 -8.45 -6.77 -10.74
CA MET A 204 -9.56 -7.60 -10.27
C MET A 204 -10.86 -7.28 -11.01
N LEU A 205 -11.14 -6.00 -11.26
CA LEU A 205 -12.36 -5.60 -11.97
C LEU A 205 -12.30 -5.98 -13.45
N VAL A 206 -11.18 -5.74 -14.13
CA VAL A 206 -11.02 -6.14 -15.54
C VAL A 206 -11.11 -7.66 -15.70
N GLY A 207 -10.52 -8.45 -14.81
CA GLY A 207 -10.68 -9.90 -14.90
C GLY A 207 -12.11 -10.38 -14.70
N VAL A 208 -12.83 -9.78 -13.74
CA VAL A 208 -14.27 -10.10 -13.54
C VAL A 208 -15.11 -9.68 -14.74
N LEU A 209 -14.82 -8.55 -15.38
CA LEU A 209 -15.45 -8.12 -16.63
C LEU A 209 -15.30 -9.15 -17.76
N HIS A 210 -14.15 -9.82 -17.82
CA HIS A 210 -13.84 -10.81 -18.86
C HIS A 210 -14.05 -12.26 -18.40
N GLY A 211 -15.02 -12.48 -17.50
CA GLY A 211 -15.45 -13.83 -17.10
C GLY A 211 -14.70 -14.40 -15.91
N SER A 212 -14.14 -13.55 -15.04
CA SER A 212 -13.36 -13.94 -13.86
C SER A 212 -12.12 -14.76 -14.21
N CYS A 213 -11.40 -14.32 -15.24
CA CYS A 213 -10.13 -14.91 -15.66
C CYS A 213 -9.03 -14.70 -14.60
N THR A 214 -7.92 -15.39 -14.77
CA THR A 214 -6.73 -15.22 -13.92
C THR A 214 -6.05 -13.87 -14.14
N VAL A 215 -5.27 -13.40 -13.17
CA VAL A 215 -4.49 -12.17 -13.29
C VAL A 215 -3.54 -12.21 -14.49
N GLY A 216 -2.98 -13.38 -14.81
CA GLY A 216 -2.11 -13.56 -15.97
C GLY A 216 -2.85 -13.41 -17.30
N GLU A 217 -4.07 -13.94 -17.41
CA GLU A 217 -4.92 -13.73 -18.59
C GLU A 217 -5.31 -12.25 -18.74
N VAL A 218 -5.60 -11.56 -17.63
CA VAL A 218 -5.82 -10.10 -17.66
C VAL A 218 -4.58 -9.35 -18.18
N GLU A 219 -3.39 -9.70 -17.70
CA GLU A 219 -2.14 -9.07 -18.13
C GLU A 219 -1.82 -9.36 -19.60
N ALA A 220 -2.07 -10.59 -20.08
CA ALA A 220 -1.78 -10.98 -21.45
C ALA A 220 -2.78 -10.41 -22.47
N ASP A 221 -4.09 -10.51 -22.18
CA ASP A 221 -5.14 -10.30 -23.17
C ASP A 221 -5.87 -8.95 -23.00
N HIS A 222 -5.80 -8.34 -21.81
CA HIS A 222 -6.60 -7.16 -21.46
C HIS A 222 -5.76 -5.98 -20.92
N ARG A 223 -4.44 -6.00 -21.13
CA ARG A 223 -3.49 -4.99 -20.63
C ARG A 223 -3.89 -3.56 -20.91
N ALA A 224 -4.29 -3.26 -22.14
CA ALA A 224 -4.66 -1.90 -22.55
C ALA A 224 -5.93 -1.38 -21.85
N GLU A 225 -6.82 -2.27 -21.40
CA GLU A 225 -7.98 -1.89 -20.59
C GLU A 225 -7.57 -1.62 -19.15
N VAL A 226 -6.71 -2.45 -18.58
CA VAL A 226 -6.12 -2.22 -17.25
C VAL A 226 -5.37 -0.89 -17.20
N ASP A 227 -4.50 -0.61 -18.17
CA ASP A 227 -3.69 0.62 -18.18
C ASP A 227 -4.57 1.87 -18.21
N ARG A 228 -5.68 1.84 -18.99
CA ARG A 228 -6.66 2.93 -19.01
C ARG A 228 -7.35 3.08 -17.65
N MET A 229 -7.76 1.99 -17.03
CA MET A 229 -8.41 2.01 -15.71
C MET A 229 -7.45 2.50 -14.62
N VAL A 230 -6.21 2.01 -14.59
CA VAL A 230 -5.15 2.49 -13.69
C VAL A 230 -4.92 3.99 -13.87
N CYS A 231 -4.83 4.46 -15.12
CA CYS A 231 -4.65 5.88 -15.43
C CYS A 231 -5.81 6.76 -14.93
N GLU A 232 -7.06 6.29 -15.08
CA GLU A 232 -8.23 6.99 -14.57
C GLU A 232 -8.20 7.07 -13.04
N LEU A 233 -8.05 5.93 -12.38
CA LEU A 233 -8.05 5.85 -10.92
C LEU A 233 -6.88 6.65 -10.30
N ALA A 234 -5.69 6.64 -10.93
CA ALA A 234 -4.55 7.46 -10.49
C ALA A 234 -4.85 8.96 -10.59
N THR A 235 -5.58 9.38 -11.64
CA THR A 235 -6.01 10.77 -11.80
C THR A 235 -6.96 11.18 -10.68
N ALA A 236 -7.96 10.35 -10.36
CA ALA A 236 -8.87 10.61 -9.25
C ALA A 236 -8.14 10.64 -7.89
N THR A 237 -7.14 9.78 -7.71
CA THR A 237 -6.33 9.69 -6.48
C THR A 237 -5.46 10.92 -6.26
N THR A 238 -5.03 11.61 -7.32
CA THR A 238 -4.16 12.80 -7.23
C THR A 238 -4.78 13.94 -6.42
N ALA A 239 -6.12 14.03 -6.37
CA ALA A 239 -6.80 15.05 -5.58
C ALA A 239 -6.63 14.86 -4.06
N PHE A 240 -6.38 13.62 -3.61
CA PHE A 240 -6.23 13.25 -2.21
C PHE A 240 -4.77 13.16 -1.76
N TYR A 241 -3.88 12.83 -2.69
CA TYR A 241 -2.45 12.65 -2.43
C TYR A 241 -1.62 13.49 -3.41
N PRO A 242 -1.62 14.84 -3.26
CA PRO A 242 -0.92 15.76 -4.16
C PRO A 242 0.61 15.60 -4.14
N GLU A 243 1.17 14.92 -3.15
CA GLU A 243 2.58 14.56 -3.02
C GLU A 243 2.99 13.37 -3.90
N VAL A 244 2.04 12.52 -4.29
CA VAL A 244 2.31 11.37 -5.17
C VAL A 244 2.56 11.86 -6.60
N ARG A 245 3.48 11.18 -7.30
CA ARG A 245 3.85 11.51 -8.69
C ARG A 245 3.56 10.32 -9.58
N TRP A 246 2.75 10.56 -10.61
CA TRP A 246 2.33 9.52 -11.55
C TRP A 246 3.14 9.62 -12.84
N ASP A 247 4.13 8.76 -13.00
CA ASP A 247 4.59 8.39 -14.35
C ASP A 247 3.66 7.28 -14.83
N ARG A 248 2.72 7.62 -15.73
CA ARG A 248 1.69 6.68 -16.19
C ARG A 248 2.30 5.43 -16.84
N GLY A 249 3.33 5.59 -17.66
CA GLY A 249 3.97 4.47 -18.36
C GLY A 249 4.69 3.55 -17.39
N LEU A 250 5.51 4.12 -16.50
CA LEU A 250 6.25 3.36 -15.50
C LEU A 250 5.31 2.69 -14.49
N THR A 251 4.26 3.38 -14.03
CA THR A 251 3.26 2.83 -13.10
C THR A 251 2.57 1.62 -13.72
N CYS A 252 2.06 1.74 -14.95
CA CYS A 252 1.41 0.64 -15.63
C CYS A 252 2.35 -0.57 -15.78
N GLU A 253 3.62 -0.34 -16.15
CA GLU A 253 4.57 -1.44 -16.30
C GLU A 253 4.97 -2.11 -14.99
N ARG A 254 5.19 -1.36 -13.91
CA ARG A 254 5.43 -1.93 -12.57
C ARG A 254 4.25 -2.79 -12.11
N LEU A 255 3.03 -2.29 -12.31
CA LEU A 255 1.81 -3.00 -11.93
C LEU A 255 1.62 -4.30 -12.73
N ALA A 256 1.99 -4.32 -14.00
CA ALA A 256 1.95 -5.54 -14.80
C ALA A 256 3.09 -6.52 -14.53
N SER A 257 4.30 -6.03 -14.27
CA SER A 257 5.42 -6.81 -13.76
C SER A 257 4.99 -7.61 -12.53
N TYR A 258 4.31 -6.97 -11.58
CA TYR A 258 3.73 -7.68 -10.44
C TYR A 258 2.60 -8.64 -10.86
N ALA A 259 1.69 -8.25 -11.76
CA ALA A 259 0.63 -9.15 -12.23
C ALA A 259 1.19 -10.47 -12.82
N ARG A 260 2.31 -10.42 -13.54
CA ARG A 260 3.01 -11.60 -14.06
C ARG A 260 3.57 -12.49 -12.94
N SER A 261 4.06 -11.94 -11.84
CA SER A 261 4.56 -12.75 -10.71
C SER A 261 3.45 -13.47 -9.96
N VAL A 262 2.21 -12.99 -10.05
CA VAL A 262 1.01 -13.59 -9.46
C VAL A 262 0.00 -14.08 -10.52
N ALA A 263 0.48 -14.46 -11.70
CA ALA A 263 -0.35 -14.74 -12.88
C ALA A 263 -1.47 -15.79 -12.66
N HIS A 264 -1.25 -16.76 -11.78
CA HIS A 264 -2.20 -17.86 -11.53
C HIS A 264 -3.37 -17.48 -10.60
N PHE A 265 -3.34 -16.30 -9.97
CA PHE A 265 -4.39 -15.91 -9.03
C PHE A 265 -5.71 -15.64 -9.76
N PRO A 266 -6.85 -16.14 -9.25
CA PRO A 266 -8.15 -15.81 -9.80
C PRO A 266 -8.49 -14.35 -9.51
N THR A 267 -9.15 -13.68 -10.46
CA THR A 267 -9.70 -12.34 -10.21
C THR A 267 -11.06 -12.42 -9.54
N ALA A 268 -11.28 -11.56 -8.55
CA ALA A 268 -12.54 -11.47 -7.82
C ALA A 268 -12.70 -10.09 -7.18
N LEU A 269 -13.96 -9.62 -7.06
CA LEU A 269 -14.30 -8.42 -6.31
C LEU A 269 -14.45 -8.73 -4.82
N GLU A 270 -13.34 -9.00 -4.15
CA GLU A 270 -13.28 -9.18 -2.71
C GLU A 270 -13.08 -7.86 -1.96
N GLU A 271 -13.49 -7.82 -0.69
CA GLU A 271 -13.37 -6.64 0.17
C GLU A 271 -13.86 -5.36 -0.53
N PHE A 272 -15.00 -5.46 -1.21
CA PHE A 272 -15.49 -4.46 -2.16
C PHE A 272 -15.41 -3.04 -1.61
N GLU A 273 -15.99 -2.79 -0.44
CA GLU A 273 -16.00 -1.46 0.22
C GLU A 273 -14.61 -0.83 0.34
N TRP A 274 -13.58 -1.65 0.59
CA TRP A 274 -12.21 -1.21 0.80
C TRP A 274 -11.43 -1.07 -0.50
N ARG A 275 -11.78 -1.84 -1.53
CA ARG A 275 -11.06 -1.83 -2.82
C ARG A 275 -11.82 -0.99 -3.85
N ASN A 276 -12.65 -1.63 -4.64
CA ASN A 276 -13.39 -0.97 -5.73
C ASN A 276 -14.45 0.00 -5.22
N GLY A 277 -15.10 -0.32 -4.10
CA GLY A 277 -16.09 0.53 -3.43
C GLY A 277 -15.53 1.88 -3.01
N ALA A 278 -14.27 1.94 -2.55
CA ALA A 278 -13.63 3.20 -2.18
C ALA A 278 -13.50 4.17 -3.36
N PHE A 279 -13.15 3.66 -4.55
CA PHE A 279 -13.11 4.48 -5.77
C PHE A 279 -14.53 4.84 -6.24
N TYR A 280 -15.48 3.91 -6.17
CA TYR A 280 -16.87 4.17 -6.52
C TYR A 280 -17.56 5.20 -5.60
N GLU A 281 -17.13 5.28 -4.34
CA GLU A 281 -17.60 6.31 -3.41
C GLU A 281 -17.23 7.71 -3.91
N LEU A 282 -16.04 7.89 -4.50
CA LEU A 282 -15.62 9.15 -5.11
C LEU A 282 -16.59 9.56 -6.22
N SER A 283 -16.94 8.60 -7.08
CA SER A 283 -17.91 8.77 -8.16
C SER A 283 -19.28 9.14 -7.66
N SER A 284 -19.78 8.38 -6.69
CA SER A 284 -21.09 8.57 -6.09
C SER A 284 -21.21 9.94 -5.42
N ARG A 285 -20.18 10.38 -4.68
CA ARG A 285 -20.16 11.68 -4.01
C ARG A 285 -20.10 12.84 -5.00
N ALA A 286 -19.31 12.73 -6.08
CA ALA A 286 -19.25 13.76 -7.11
C ALA A 286 -20.61 13.92 -7.81
N GLN A 287 -21.24 12.80 -8.20
CA GLN A 287 -22.54 12.79 -8.86
C GLN A 287 -23.66 13.32 -7.95
N ALA A 288 -23.64 13.00 -6.64
CA ALA A 288 -24.63 13.48 -5.68
C ALA A 288 -24.66 15.02 -5.56
N VAL A 289 -23.57 15.70 -5.89
CA VAL A 289 -23.48 17.17 -5.92
C VAL A 289 -23.49 17.75 -7.34
N GLY A 290 -23.93 16.96 -8.33
CA GLY A 290 -24.07 17.39 -9.73
C GLY A 290 -22.76 17.56 -10.50
N ARG A 291 -21.64 17.04 -9.99
CA ARG A 291 -20.35 17.03 -10.70
C ARG A 291 -20.23 15.80 -11.59
N LEU A 292 -19.31 15.88 -12.55
CA LEU A 292 -18.97 14.74 -13.40
C LEU A 292 -18.37 13.60 -12.57
N ASP A 293 -18.56 12.38 -13.05
CA ASP A 293 -17.92 11.20 -12.50
C ASP A 293 -16.38 11.33 -12.66
N PRO A 294 -15.58 11.29 -11.58
CA PRO A 294 -14.12 11.26 -11.65
C PRO A 294 -13.56 9.92 -12.16
N CYS A 295 -14.32 8.83 -12.09
CA CYS A 295 -13.90 7.48 -12.49
C CYS A 295 -14.95 6.81 -13.42
N PRO A 296 -15.30 7.43 -14.57
CA PRO A 296 -16.41 6.95 -15.40
C PRO A 296 -16.20 5.55 -15.97
N LEU A 297 -14.98 5.18 -16.38
CA LEU A 297 -14.67 3.85 -16.91
C LEU A 297 -14.84 2.79 -15.81
N HIS A 298 -14.30 3.05 -14.61
CA HIS A 298 -14.42 2.19 -13.44
C HIS A 298 -15.88 2.02 -13.01
N THR A 299 -16.64 3.12 -12.92
CA THR A 299 -18.07 3.07 -12.59
C THR A 299 -18.88 2.26 -13.61
N GLU A 300 -18.63 2.46 -14.90
CA GLU A 300 -19.31 1.70 -15.95
C GLU A 300 -18.97 0.20 -15.86
N ALA A 301 -17.70 -0.13 -15.64
CA ALA A 301 -17.24 -1.50 -15.43
C ALA A 301 -17.94 -2.17 -14.25
N LEU A 302 -18.04 -1.48 -13.10
CA LEU A 302 -18.74 -1.99 -11.92
C LEU A 302 -20.23 -2.24 -12.18
N ARG A 303 -20.90 -1.39 -12.96
CA ARG A 303 -22.30 -1.59 -13.35
C ARG A 303 -22.45 -2.82 -14.25
N LYS A 304 -21.56 -2.99 -15.24
CA LYS A 304 -21.60 -4.13 -16.17
C LYS A 304 -21.48 -5.48 -15.47
N VAL A 305 -20.65 -5.57 -14.42
CA VAL A 305 -20.50 -6.80 -13.63
C VAL A 305 -21.54 -6.93 -12.50
N GLY A 306 -22.50 -6.00 -12.42
CA GLY A 306 -23.57 -6.02 -11.42
C GLY A 306 -23.10 -5.74 -9.98
N ALA A 307 -21.89 -5.20 -9.79
CA ALA A 307 -21.37 -4.88 -8.46
C ALA A 307 -22.02 -3.62 -7.85
N VAL A 308 -22.55 -2.73 -8.69
CA VAL A 308 -23.28 -1.52 -8.28
C VAL A 308 -24.49 -1.28 -9.18
N SER A 309 -25.53 -0.63 -8.66
CA SER A 309 -26.75 -0.34 -9.43
C SER A 309 -26.54 0.81 -10.44
N ALA A 310 -27.24 0.73 -11.57
CA ALA A 310 -27.37 1.84 -12.51
C ALA A 310 -28.19 3.01 -11.94
N ASP A 311 -29.07 2.73 -10.97
CA ASP A 311 -30.10 3.66 -10.47
C ASP A 311 -29.67 4.45 -9.22
N ALA A 312 -28.40 4.43 -8.84
CA ALA A 312 -27.91 5.14 -7.64
C ALA A 312 -27.91 6.69 -7.78
N ALA A 313 -28.58 7.24 -8.80
CA ALA A 313 -28.72 8.66 -9.07
C ALA A 313 -30.16 9.15 -8.91
N GLU A 314 -30.82 8.88 -7.78
CA GLU A 314 -31.93 9.73 -7.32
C GLU A 314 -31.81 9.99 -5.81
N PRO A 315 -31.63 11.24 -5.37
CA PRO A 315 -31.79 11.56 -3.96
C PRO A 315 -33.26 11.38 -3.60
N LYS A 316 -33.57 10.34 -2.80
CA LYS A 316 -34.83 10.30 -2.07
C LYS A 316 -34.89 11.59 -1.25
N LYS A 317 -35.85 12.46 -1.57
CA LYS A 317 -36.14 13.71 -0.83
C LYS A 317 -36.11 13.42 0.66
N ALA A 318 -35.02 13.81 1.32
CA ALA A 318 -34.95 13.81 2.77
C ALA A 318 -36.05 14.75 3.27
N LYS A 319 -36.98 14.21 4.05
CA LYS A 319 -37.89 15.03 4.85
C LYS A 319 -37.02 15.99 5.67
N GLN A 320 -37.29 17.27 5.50
CA GLN A 320 -36.76 18.37 6.29
C GLN A 320 -36.83 18.02 7.78
N ALA A 321 -35.68 17.68 8.37
CA ALA A 321 -35.47 17.74 9.80
C ALA A 321 -34.62 18.99 10.04
N ARG A 322 -35.24 20.00 10.66
CA ARG A 322 -34.58 21.21 11.12
C ARG A 322 -33.51 20.83 12.15
N GLY A 323 -32.31 21.39 12.01
CA GLY A 323 -31.39 21.50 13.12
C GLY A 323 -29.93 21.36 12.71
N VAL A 324 -29.20 22.45 12.99
CA VAL A 324 -27.74 22.57 13.08
C VAL A 324 -27.03 22.90 11.75
N GLN A 325 -26.69 24.19 11.67
CA GLN A 325 -25.80 24.83 10.71
C GLN A 325 -24.35 24.39 10.95
N ASP A 326 -23.52 24.65 9.94
CA ASP A 326 -22.05 24.57 9.90
C ASP A 326 -21.41 23.20 9.65
N ILE A 327 -20.98 23.00 8.39
CA ILE A 327 -19.58 22.76 7.99
C ILE A 327 -19.54 23.10 6.49
N GLN A 328 -19.25 24.36 6.18
CA GLN A 328 -19.05 24.87 4.81
C GLN A 328 -17.66 25.49 4.62
N SER A 329 -16.72 25.23 5.54
CA SER A 329 -15.45 25.96 5.62
C SER A 329 -14.21 25.20 5.10
N PHE A 330 -14.34 24.06 4.42
CA PHE A 330 -13.17 23.34 3.90
C PHE A 330 -13.00 23.39 2.37
N LEU A 331 -13.87 24.11 1.62
CA LEU A 331 -13.83 24.11 0.15
C LEU A 331 -13.85 25.49 -0.51
N LEU A 332 -13.71 26.57 0.26
CA LEU A 332 -13.50 27.91 -0.29
C LEU A 332 -12.29 28.52 0.42
N GLY A 333 -11.12 28.33 -0.18
CA GLY A 333 -9.90 28.98 0.25
C GLY A 333 -10.04 30.50 0.15
N THR A 334 -9.99 31.15 1.30
CA THR A 334 -9.33 32.44 1.54
C THR A 334 -8.35 32.23 2.67
#